data_AF-A0A560EKP8-F1
#
_entry.id   AF-A0A560EKP8-F1
#
_cell.length_a   1.000
_cell.length_b   1.000
_cell.length_c   1.000
_cell.angle_alpha   90.00
_cell.angle_beta   90.00
_cell.angle_gamma   90.00
#
_symmetry.space_group_name_H-M   'P 1'
#
loop_
_entity.id
_entity.type
_entity.pdbx_description
1 polymer ?
#
loop_
_entity_poly.entity_id
_entity_poly.type
_entity_poly.pdbx_seq_one_letter_code
_entity_poly.pdbx_strand_id
1 'polypeptide(L)'
;MTLPTIKQVRAYVVRGGGADYHDQGDGHWIDDHIATPMARYPEYRQSRQSFGINVLGTLVVEIEATDGTVGFAVTTGGEPAAFIVEKHLSRFLEGRSPTEYEKIWDQMYFGTQYYGRKGLVVNAISGVDLALWDLLGKLRQEPV
;
A
#
# COMPACT_ATOMS: atom_id res chain seq x y z
N MET A 1 17.78 -23.74 3.73
CA MET A 1 17.31 -23.70 2.33
C MET A 1 17.62 -22.33 1.77
N THR A 2 18.10 -22.23 0.54
CA THR A 2 18.27 -20.94 -0.13
C THR A 2 16.92 -20.53 -0.68
N LEU A 3 16.36 -19.42 -0.19
CA LEU A 3 15.10 -18.89 -0.73
C LEU A 3 15.32 -18.27 -2.12
N PRO A 4 14.32 -18.30 -3.01
CA PRO A 4 14.37 -17.61 -4.29
C PRO A 4 14.51 -16.10 -4.10
N THR A 5 15.06 -15.42 -5.11
CA THR A 5 15.12 -13.95 -5.13
C THR A 5 13.82 -13.36 -5.65
N ILE A 6 13.60 -12.08 -5.39
CA ILE A 6 12.48 -11.32 -5.96
C ILE A 6 12.74 -11.10 -7.44
N LYS A 7 11.80 -11.52 -8.29
CA LYS A 7 11.85 -11.40 -9.74
C LYS A 7 11.22 -10.10 -10.22
N GLN A 8 10.05 -9.75 -9.67
CA GLN A 8 9.30 -8.58 -10.10
C GLN A 8 8.40 -8.03 -8.99
N VAL A 9 8.24 -6.71 -8.95
CA VAL A 9 7.21 -6.03 -8.14
C VAL A 9 6.18 -5.40 -9.07
N ARG A 10 4.89 -5.54 -8.76
CA ARG A 10 3.78 -4.95 -9.54
C ARG A 10 2.81 -4.22 -8.63
N ALA A 11 2.24 -3.12 -9.10
CA ALA A 11 1.22 -2.36 -8.40
C ALA A 11 -0.06 -2.23 -9.21
N TYR A 12 -1.19 -2.46 -8.55
CA TYR A 12 -2.53 -2.35 -9.14
C TYR A 12 -3.42 -1.42 -8.30
N VAL A 13 -4.52 -0.98 -8.90
CA VAL A 13 -5.49 -0.08 -8.27
C VAL A 13 -6.88 -0.71 -8.30
N VAL A 14 -7.56 -0.67 -7.16
CA VAL A 14 -8.95 -1.16 -7.01
C VAL A 14 -9.80 -0.08 -6.32
N ARG A 15 -11.08 -0.01 -6.69
CA ARG A 15 -12.08 0.94 -6.18
C ARG A 15 -13.31 0.19 -5.64
N GLY A 16 -14.05 0.82 -4.73
CA GLY A 16 -15.27 0.27 -4.13
C GLY A 16 -14.99 -0.63 -2.93
N GLY A 17 -14.62 -0.01 -1.81
CA GLY A 17 -14.28 -0.64 -0.55
C GLY A 17 -12.85 -1.19 -0.52
N GLY A 18 -12.68 -2.34 0.15
CA GLY A 18 -11.36 -2.95 0.32
C GLY A 18 -10.53 -2.24 1.38
N ALA A 19 -9.28 -1.90 1.04
CA ALA A 19 -8.32 -1.34 1.98
C ALA A 19 -8.46 0.18 2.17
N ASP A 20 -9.09 0.88 1.23
CA ASP A 20 -9.61 2.22 1.49
C ASP A 20 -11.01 2.08 2.12
N TYR A 21 -11.04 2.10 3.45
CA TYR A 21 -12.27 1.95 4.22
C TYR A 21 -13.34 2.99 3.88
N HIS A 22 -12.92 4.14 3.34
CA HIS A 22 -13.79 5.28 3.06
C HIS A 22 -14.34 5.28 1.64
N ASP A 23 -13.84 4.42 0.75
CA ASP A 23 -14.30 4.29 -0.63
C ASP A 23 -15.61 3.49 -0.73
N GLN A 24 -16.62 3.94 0.01
CA GLN A 24 -17.96 3.32 0.10
C GLN A 24 -18.97 4.02 -0.81
N GLY A 25 -20.10 3.37 -1.05
CA GLY A 25 -21.27 4.01 -1.68
C GLY A 25 -22.07 4.88 -0.71
N ASP A 26 -23.13 5.49 -1.23
CA ASP A 26 -24.04 6.36 -0.49
C ASP A 26 -24.76 5.63 0.66
N GLY A 27 -25.15 6.38 1.71
CA GLY A 27 -25.92 5.87 2.84
C GLY A 27 -25.12 5.03 3.85
N HIS A 28 -23.81 4.90 3.67
CA HIS A 28 -22.95 4.19 4.63
C HIS A 28 -22.73 5.04 5.89
N TRP A 29 -22.92 4.45 7.08
CA TRP A 29 -22.75 5.14 8.38
C TRP A 29 -21.38 5.80 8.57
N ILE A 30 -20.37 5.31 7.84
CA ILE A 30 -19.01 5.82 7.93
C ILE A 30 -18.93 7.21 7.29
N ASP A 31 -19.88 7.60 6.46
CA ASP A 31 -19.92 8.92 5.80
C ASP A 31 -21.09 9.80 6.28
N ASP A 32 -21.83 9.38 7.32
CA ASP A 32 -23.00 10.10 7.82
C ASP A 32 -22.65 11.05 8.98
N HIS A 33 -22.39 12.32 8.63
CA HIS A 33 -22.17 13.43 9.57
C HIS A 33 -21.08 13.18 10.63
N ILE A 34 -20.02 12.48 10.24
CA ILE A 34 -18.88 12.19 11.11
C ILE A 34 -18.07 13.47 11.39
N ALA A 35 -17.76 13.72 12.66
CA ALA A 35 -16.93 14.86 13.06
C ALA A 35 -15.51 14.75 12.49
N THR A 36 -15.06 15.79 11.77
CA THR A 36 -13.72 15.90 11.17
C THR A 36 -13.21 17.35 11.24
N PRO A 37 -11.93 17.63 10.96
CA PRO A 37 -11.45 19.01 10.83
C PRO A 37 -12.21 19.85 9.78
N MET A 38 -12.76 19.21 8.75
CA MET A 38 -13.54 19.88 7.69
C MET A 38 -15.00 20.13 8.08
N ALA A 39 -15.53 19.45 9.10
CA ALA A 39 -16.91 19.59 9.55
C ALA A 39 -17.25 21.00 10.09
N ARG A 40 -16.24 21.85 10.32
CA ARG A 40 -16.46 23.27 10.64
C ARG A 40 -17.10 24.04 9.49
N TYR A 41 -16.90 23.61 8.25
CA TYR A 41 -17.48 24.18 7.04
C TYR A 41 -18.82 23.51 6.72
N PRO A 42 -19.95 24.25 6.71
CA PRO A 42 -21.28 23.65 6.48
C PRO A 42 -21.38 22.80 5.20
N GLU A 43 -20.70 23.21 4.11
CA GLU A 43 -20.69 22.52 2.82
C GLU A 43 -20.03 21.14 2.86
N TYR A 44 -19.15 20.87 3.83
CA TYR A 44 -18.42 19.60 3.97
C TYR A 44 -18.83 18.81 5.22
N ARG A 45 -19.80 19.31 6.00
CA ARG A 45 -20.13 18.76 7.31
C ARG A 45 -20.85 17.42 7.23
N GLN A 46 -21.72 17.25 6.24
CA GLN A 46 -22.57 16.07 6.14
C GLN A 46 -21.79 14.83 5.70
N SER A 47 -20.85 14.98 4.77
CA SER A 47 -20.17 13.85 4.13
C SER A 47 -18.66 14.06 4.12
N ARG A 48 -17.90 13.05 4.54
CA ARG A 48 -16.44 13.05 4.41
C ARG A 48 -16.01 12.86 2.96
N GLN A 49 -16.80 12.15 2.15
CA GLN A 49 -16.56 12.03 0.71
C GLN A 49 -16.64 13.39 -0.01
N SER A 50 -17.47 14.32 0.47
CA SER A 50 -17.58 15.66 -0.12
C SER A 50 -16.27 16.48 -0.14
N PHE A 51 -15.34 16.22 0.80
CA PHE A 51 -14.00 16.81 0.79
C PHE A 51 -12.91 15.87 0.25
N GLY A 52 -13.31 14.71 -0.29
CA GLY A 52 -12.43 13.79 -1.01
C GLY A 52 -11.70 12.77 -0.13
N ILE A 53 -12.26 12.32 0.99
CA ILE A 53 -11.61 11.28 1.81
C ILE A 53 -11.35 9.97 1.05
N ASN A 54 -12.11 9.69 0.00
CA ASN A 54 -12.09 8.47 -0.81
C ASN A 54 -11.40 8.65 -2.18
N VAL A 55 -10.66 9.74 -2.42
CA VAL A 55 -10.05 9.99 -3.74
C VAL A 55 -8.91 9.03 -4.10
N LEU A 56 -8.33 8.35 -3.11
CA LEU A 56 -7.19 7.45 -3.32
C LEU A 56 -7.65 6.07 -3.77
N GLY A 57 -8.46 5.37 -2.97
CA GLY A 57 -8.80 3.98 -3.22
C GLY A 57 -7.68 3.02 -2.82
N THR A 58 -7.84 1.75 -3.20
CA THR A 58 -6.97 0.67 -2.77
C THR A 58 -5.76 0.54 -3.71
N LEU A 59 -4.56 0.57 -3.13
CA LEU A 59 -3.34 0.05 -3.73
C LEU A 59 -3.27 -1.47 -3.47
N VAL A 60 -2.95 -2.24 -4.50
CA VAL A 60 -2.55 -3.65 -4.38
C VAL A 60 -1.09 -3.75 -4.80
N VAL A 61 -0.26 -4.39 -3.99
CA VAL A 61 1.14 -4.69 -4.35
C VAL A 61 1.30 -6.20 -4.46
N GLU A 62 1.89 -6.66 -5.55
CA GLU A 62 2.33 -8.04 -5.73
C GLU A 62 3.85 -8.11 -5.86
N ILE A 63 4.44 -9.14 -5.26
CA ILE A 63 5.86 -9.46 -5.33
C ILE A 63 6.02 -10.92 -5.75
N GLU A 64 6.56 -11.14 -6.94
CA GLU A 64 6.82 -12.46 -7.49
C GLU A 64 8.28 -12.85 -7.25
N ALA A 65 8.51 -14.03 -6.70
CA ALA A 65 9.83 -14.65 -6.57
C ALA A 65 10.22 -15.46 -7.80
N THR A 66 11.51 -15.79 -7.94
CA THR A 66 12.02 -16.53 -9.11
C THR A 66 11.53 -17.96 -9.25
N ASP A 67 10.96 -18.55 -8.19
CA ASP A 67 10.30 -19.86 -8.23
C ASP A 67 8.81 -19.78 -8.62
N GLY A 68 8.28 -18.57 -8.84
CA GLY A 68 6.88 -18.31 -9.16
C GLY A 68 5.97 -18.09 -7.95
N THR A 69 6.48 -18.17 -6.72
CA THR A 69 5.71 -17.82 -5.52
C THR A 69 5.39 -16.33 -5.52
N VAL A 70 4.14 -15.97 -5.22
CA VAL A 70 3.67 -14.57 -5.21
C VAL A 70 3.14 -14.19 -3.83
N GLY A 71 3.76 -13.18 -3.22
CA GLY A 71 3.21 -12.47 -2.06
C GLY A 71 2.44 -11.23 -2.51
N PHE A 72 1.44 -10.82 -1.74
CA PHE A 72 0.66 -9.62 -2.02
C PHE A 72 0.17 -8.94 -0.75
N ALA A 73 -0.19 -7.66 -0.87
CA ALA A 73 -0.90 -6.93 0.15
C ALA A 73 -1.77 -5.81 -0.45
N VAL A 74 -2.69 -5.30 0.36
CA VAL A 74 -3.57 -4.19 0.01
C VAL A 74 -3.50 -3.08 1.06
N THR A 75 -3.55 -1.83 0.62
CA THR A 75 -3.53 -0.65 1.50
C THR A 75 -4.22 0.55 0.83
N THR A 76 -4.46 1.65 1.55
CA THR A 76 -4.95 2.89 0.95
C THR A 76 -3.82 3.63 0.23
N GLY A 77 -3.99 3.96 -1.05
CA GLY A 77 -2.99 4.74 -1.78
C GLY A 77 -3.23 4.92 -3.27
N GLY A 78 -3.98 4.01 -3.90
CA GLY A 78 -4.40 4.09 -5.29
C GLY A 78 -3.28 4.32 -6.29
N GLU A 79 -3.61 4.97 -7.40
CA GLU A 79 -2.71 5.24 -8.52
C GLU A 79 -1.46 6.05 -8.13
N PRO A 80 -1.52 7.09 -7.28
CA PRO A 80 -0.33 7.80 -6.84
C PRO A 80 0.67 6.90 -6.08
N ALA A 81 0.16 5.99 -5.26
CA ALA A 81 1.02 5.05 -4.55
C ALA A 81 1.57 3.96 -5.49
N ALA A 82 0.77 3.53 -6.49
CA ALA A 82 1.24 2.63 -7.53
C ALA A 82 2.41 3.23 -8.33
N PHE A 83 2.36 4.53 -8.66
CA PHE A 83 3.49 5.23 -9.28
C PHE A 83 4.76 5.16 -8.41
N ILE A 84 4.64 5.38 -7.10
CA ILE A 84 5.77 5.30 -6.17
C ILE A 84 6.37 3.90 -6.16
N VAL A 85 5.53 2.86 -6.10
CA VAL A 85 5.99 1.46 -6.12
C VAL A 85 6.71 1.14 -7.43
N GLU A 86 6.06 1.38 -8.56
CA GLU A 86 6.53 1.01 -9.91
C GLU A 86 7.76 1.80 -10.34
N LYS A 87 7.78 3.12 -10.11
CA LYS A 87 8.81 4.02 -10.63
C LYS A 87 9.93 4.31 -9.64
N HIS A 88 9.69 4.10 -8.35
CA HIS A 88 10.70 4.33 -7.32
C HIS A 88 11.08 3.04 -6.59
N LEU A 89 10.16 2.43 -5.83
CA LEU A 89 10.53 1.44 -4.81
C LEU A 89 11.01 0.11 -5.39
N SER A 90 10.48 -0.32 -6.53
CA SER A 90 10.83 -1.58 -7.22
C SER A 90 12.34 -1.84 -7.32
N ARG A 91 13.14 -0.79 -7.56
CA ARG A 91 14.61 -0.87 -7.67
C ARG A 91 15.33 -1.39 -6.42
N PHE A 92 14.70 -1.29 -5.25
CA PHE A 92 15.27 -1.76 -3.99
C PHE A 92 14.93 -3.24 -3.73
N LEU A 93 13.95 -3.80 -4.45
CA LEU A 93 13.43 -5.14 -4.25
C LEU A 93 13.91 -6.11 -5.33
N GLU A 94 13.77 -5.74 -6.60
CA GLU A 94 14.01 -6.67 -7.71
C GLU A 94 15.48 -7.14 -7.73
N GLY A 95 15.66 -8.46 -7.81
CA GLY A 95 16.96 -9.13 -7.71
C GLY A 95 17.47 -9.39 -6.28
N ARG A 96 16.78 -8.93 -5.23
CA ARG A 96 17.17 -9.16 -3.83
C ARG A 96 16.60 -10.45 -3.26
N SER A 97 17.21 -10.94 -2.18
CA SER A 97 16.57 -11.98 -1.36
C SER A 97 15.42 -11.34 -0.57
N PRO A 98 14.23 -11.98 -0.49
CA PRO A 98 13.14 -11.50 0.36
C PRO A 98 13.52 -11.51 1.86
N THR A 99 14.56 -12.26 2.26
CA THR A 99 15.08 -12.23 3.63
C THR A 99 15.84 -10.95 3.97
N GLU A 100 16.13 -10.08 3.00
CA GLU A 100 16.74 -8.75 3.22
C GLU A 100 15.69 -7.69 3.63
N TYR A 101 14.50 -8.09 4.10
CA TYR A 101 13.35 -7.21 4.37
C TYR A 101 13.70 -5.95 5.19
N GLU A 102 14.49 -6.06 6.27
CA GLU A 102 14.94 -4.89 7.06
C GLU A 102 15.71 -3.86 6.21
N LYS A 103 16.62 -4.36 5.37
CA LYS A 103 17.45 -3.52 4.50
C LYS A 103 16.65 -2.94 3.34
N ILE A 104 15.71 -3.71 2.79
CA ILE A 104 14.78 -3.22 1.76
C ILE A 104 13.94 -2.09 2.36
N TRP A 105 13.40 -2.26 3.56
CA TRP A 105 12.62 -1.24 4.26
C TRP A 105 13.45 0.04 4.50
N ASP A 106 14.68 -0.10 5.02
CA ASP A 106 15.62 1.00 5.24
C ASP A 106 15.87 1.80 3.95
N GLN A 107 16.15 1.10 2.85
CA GLN A 107 16.37 1.71 1.54
C GLN A 107 15.13 2.42 0.99
N MET A 108 13.94 1.83 1.14
CA MET A 108 12.68 2.47 0.74
C MET A 108 12.42 3.74 1.55
N TYR A 109 12.62 3.71 2.87
CA TYR A 109 12.39 4.86 3.74
C TYR A 109 13.38 5.99 3.45
N PHE A 110 14.68 5.71 3.47
CA PHE A 110 15.70 6.74 3.24
C PHE A 110 15.77 7.21 1.79
N GLY A 111 15.48 6.35 0.81
CA GLY A 111 15.37 6.72 -0.60
C GLY A 111 14.22 7.68 -0.90
N THR A 112 13.18 7.69 -0.04
CA THR A 112 12.01 8.57 -0.20
C THR A 112 11.94 9.70 0.82
N GLN A 113 12.93 9.83 1.71
CA GLN A 113 12.86 10.75 2.86
C GLN A 113 12.61 12.22 2.47
N TYR A 114 13.06 12.66 1.30
CA TYR A 114 12.90 14.05 0.84
C TYR A 114 11.46 14.43 0.46
N TYR A 115 10.59 13.45 0.19
CA TYR A 115 9.18 13.66 -0.15
C TYR A 115 8.21 12.75 0.61
N GLY A 116 8.73 11.93 1.53
CA GLY A 116 7.99 10.99 2.35
C GLY A 116 7.87 11.43 3.81
N ARG A 117 8.43 10.63 4.73
CA ARG A 117 8.34 10.75 6.21
C ARG A 117 6.95 10.47 6.81
N LYS A 118 5.85 10.83 6.14
CA LYS A 118 4.47 10.62 6.59
C LYS A 118 3.51 10.41 5.41
N GLY A 119 2.28 9.98 5.69
CA GLY A 119 1.18 9.95 4.73
C GLY A 119 1.39 8.98 3.57
N LEU A 120 0.98 9.39 2.38
CA LEU A 120 0.86 8.55 1.17
C LEU A 120 2.11 7.72 0.83
N VAL A 121 3.31 8.30 0.96
CA VAL A 121 4.56 7.59 0.69
C VAL A 121 4.78 6.47 1.70
N VAL A 122 4.49 6.71 2.98
CA VAL A 122 4.60 5.68 4.01
C VAL A 122 3.56 4.58 3.79
N ASN A 123 2.34 4.92 3.34
CA ASN A 123 1.36 3.90 2.94
C ASN A 123 1.88 3.01 1.81
N ALA A 124 2.54 3.57 0.79
CA ALA A 124 3.15 2.80 -0.29
C ALA A 124 4.24 1.87 0.22
N ILE A 125 5.13 2.35 1.10
CA ILE A 125 6.15 1.54 1.77
C ILE A 125 5.51 0.40 2.56
N SER A 126 4.47 0.68 3.34
CA SER A 126 3.74 -0.34 4.10
C SER A 126 3.08 -1.39 3.21
N GLY A 127 2.52 -0.99 2.06
CA GLY A 127 1.96 -1.94 1.09
C GLY A 127 3.02 -2.90 0.54
N VAL A 128 4.21 -2.39 0.25
CA VAL A 128 5.34 -3.22 -0.19
C VAL A 128 5.85 -4.13 0.94
N ASP A 129 6.00 -3.61 2.15
CA ASP A 129 6.47 -4.36 3.32
C ASP A 129 5.53 -5.52 3.69
N LEU A 130 4.22 -5.27 3.72
CA LEU A 130 3.23 -6.32 3.97
C LEU A 130 3.26 -7.40 2.88
N ALA A 131 3.44 -7.02 1.61
CA ALA A 131 3.56 -7.98 0.51
C ALA A 131 4.85 -8.82 0.61
N LEU A 132 5.94 -8.25 1.13
CA LEU A 132 7.18 -8.98 1.43
C LEU A 132 6.98 -10.01 2.54
N TRP A 133 6.26 -9.65 3.60
CA TRP A 133 5.94 -10.57 4.69
C TRP A 133 5.02 -11.72 4.23
N ASP A 134 4.01 -11.43 3.42
CA ASP A 134 3.17 -12.47 2.80
C ASP A 134 3.99 -13.40 1.89
N LEU A 135 4.92 -12.84 1.09
CA LEU A 135 5.85 -13.64 0.28
C LEU A 135 6.72 -14.54 1.16
N LEU A 136 7.30 -14.00 2.24
CA LEU A 136 8.16 -14.77 3.16
C LEU A 136 7.41 -15.90 3.85
N GLY A 137 6.20 -15.65 4.34
CA GLY A 137 5.34 -16.69 4.94
C GLY A 137 5.06 -17.82 3.94
N LYS A 138 4.68 -17.47 2.71
CA LYS A 138 4.45 -18.44 1.62
C LYS A 138 5.69 -19.25 1.26
N LEU A 139 6.85 -18.60 1.12
CA LEU A 139 8.12 -19.26 0.83
C LEU A 139 8.57 -20.20 1.96
N ARG A 140 8.25 -19.86 3.21
CA ARG A 140 8.52 -20.71 4.38
C ARG A 140 7.45 -21.76 4.65
N GLN A 141 6.29 -21.65 4.00
CA GLN A 141 5.11 -22.46 4.28
C GLN A 141 4.63 -22.32 5.73
N GLU A 142 4.72 -21.11 6.26
CA GLU A 142 4.36 -20.75 7.64
C GLU A 142 3.41 -19.55 7.62
N PRO A 143 2.47 -19.44 8.58
CA PRO A 143 1.79 -18.18 8.83
C PRO A 143 2.82 -17.13 9.29
N VAL A 144 2.52 -15.86 9.04
CA VAL A 144 3.31 -14.74 9.56
C VAL A 144 3.32 -14.74 11.09
#